data_AF-A0A7J3TTV1-F1
#
_entry.id   AF-A0A7J3TTV1-F1
#
_cell.length_a   1.000
_cell.length_b   1.000
_cell.length_c   1.000
_cell.angle_alpha   90.00
_cell.angle_beta   90.00
_cell.angle_gamma   90.00
#
_symmetry.space_group_name_H-M   'P 1'
#
loop_
_entity.id
_entity.type
_entity.pdbx_description
1 polymer ?
#
loop_
_entity_poly.entity_id
_entity_poly.type
_entity_poly.pdbx_seq_one_letter_code
_entity_poly.pdbx_strand_id
1 'polypeptide(L)'
;MAKMNPATEILLRYCIAMVVAIIALGFPLFYVIFRPLTIVPVFWLLQLFYNVSLRGMESLSVSGQEIILADACIAGSAYMLLFLLNALTREITFKRRVLLFLLGSLFLLVLNILRLFILIVMLVNNSVAFDFTHKAFWYFLSTVFVVAIWFFSVKIFKIGAIPFYSDIKFLIEQKRKRSLQQKI
;
A
#
# COMPACT_ATOMS: atom_id res chain seq x y z
N MET A 1 8.19 -33.39 0.59
CA MET A 1 9.02 -32.17 0.65
C MET A 1 9.86 -32.24 1.92
N ALA A 2 11.19 -32.21 1.82
CA ALA A 2 12.06 -32.21 2.98
C ALA A 2 11.69 -31.05 3.92
N LYS A 3 11.60 -31.33 5.23
CA LYS A 3 11.21 -30.34 6.24
C LYS A 3 12.34 -29.32 6.36
N MET A 4 12.21 -28.20 5.64
CA MET A 4 13.21 -27.13 5.64
C MET A 4 13.47 -26.62 7.05
N ASN A 5 14.71 -26.20 7.30
CA ASN A 5 15.02 -25.48 8.53
C ASN A 5 14.18 -24.19 8.58
N PRO A 6 13.50 -23.88 9.69
CA PRO A 6 12.67 -22.68 9.82
C PRO A 6 13.38 -21.36 9.55
N ALA A 7 14.69 -21.26 9.82
CA ALA A 7 15.49 -20.10 9.42
C ALA A 7 15.57 -19.95 7.90
N THR A 8 15.74 -21.07 7.17
CA THR A 8 15.75 -21.10 5.70
C THR A 8 14.38 -20.76 5.13
N GLU A 9 13.28 -21.18 5.78
CA GLU A 9 11.92 -20.81 5.38
C GLU A 9 11.67 -19.30 5.49
N ILE A 10 12.09 -18.69 6.60
CA ILE A 10 11.99 -17.23 6.80
C ILE A 10 12.84 -16.51 5.76
N LEU A 11 14.10 -16.93 5.57
CA LEU A 11 14.99 -16.32 4.58
C LEU A 11 14.40 -16.42 3.16
N LEU A 12 13.88 -17.58 2.78
CA LEU A 12 13.25 -17.78 1.48
C LEU A 12 12.03 -16.86 1.29
N ARG A 13 11.18 -16.73 2.31
CA ARG A 13 10.03 -15.81 2.26
C ARG A 13 10.46 -14.37 2.04
N TYR A 14 11.54 -13.93 2.68
CA TYR A 14 12.05 -12.57 2.56
C TYR A 14 12.70 -12.34 1.19
N CYS A 15 13.48 -13.29 0.69
CA CYS A 15 14.05 -13.23 -0.65
C CYS A 15 12.95 -13.16 -1.72
N ILE A 16 11.92 -14.01 -1.63
CA ILE A 16 10.78 -13.98 -2.55
C ILE A 16 10.05 -12.64 -2.47
N ALA A 17 9.72 -12.17 -1.26
CA ALA A 17 9.04 -10.89 -1.09
C ALA A 17 9.85 -9.71 -1.66
N MET A 18 11.17 -9.72 -1.49
CA MET A 18 12.07 -8.70 -2.01
C MET A 18 12.16 -8.74 -3.54
N VAL A 19 12.31 -9.93 -4.14
CA VAL A 19 12.31 -10.09 -5.60
C VAL A 19 10.99 -9.63 -6.20
N VAL A 20 9.86 -10.05 -5.62
CA VAL A 20 8.54 -9.59 -6.07
C VAL A 20 8.41 -8.08 -5.93
N ALA A 21 8.94 -7.49 -4.84
CA ALA A 21 8.91 -6.05 -4.66
C ALA A 21 9.78 -5.30 -5.68
N ILE A 22 10.97 -5.81 -6.01
CA ILE A 22 11.83 -5.20 -7.03
C ILE A 22 11.17 -5.29 -8.40
N ILE A 23 10.64 -6.47 -8.76
CA ILE A 23 9.94 -6.66 -10.04
C ILE A 23 8.72 -5.74 -10.12
N ALA A 24 7.94 -5.64 -9.05
CA ALA A 24 6.72 -4.83 -9.05
C ALA A 24 6.98 -3.31 -8.93
N LEU A 25 8.18 -2.89 -8.51
CA LEU A 25 8.64 -1.50 -8.62
C LEU A 25 9.22 -1.20 -10.02
N GLY A 26 9.93 -2.16 -10.61
CA GLY A 26 10.54 -2.03 -11.94
C GLY A 26 9.53 -2.15 -13.09
N PHE A 27 8.44 -2.90 -12.90
CA PHE A 27 7.33 -2.96 -13.84
C PHE A 27 6.17 -2.10 -13.35
N PRO A 28 5.53 -1.30 -14.21
CA PRO A 28 4.41 -0.43 -13.84
C PRO A 28 3.10 -1.19 -13.62
N LEU A 29 3.14 -2.42 -13.10
CA LEU A 29 1.99 -3.29 -12.85
C LEU A 29 0.92 -2.60 -11.99
N PHE A 30 1.37 -1.97 -10.91
CA PHE A 30 0.50 -1.17 -10.05
C PHE A 30 -0.08 0.04 -10.78
N TYR A 31 0.72 0.75 -11.57
CA TYR A 31 0.25 1.92 -12.28
C TYR A 31 -0.76 1.57 -13.38
N VAL A 32 -0.58 0.48 -14.11
CA VAL A 32 -1.53 0.04 -15.14
C VAL A 32 -2.92 -0.23 -14.56
N ILE A 33 -2.99 -0.82 -13.37
CA ILE A 33 -4.26 -1.17 -12.72
C ILE A 33 -4.85 0.02 -11.95
N PHE A 34 -4.04 0.67 -11.11
CA PHE A 34 -4.54 1.70 -10.18
C PHE A 34 -4.69 3.08 -10.82
N ARG A 35 -4.01 3.38 -11.93
CA ARG A 35 -4.20 4.65 -12.67
C ARG A 35 -5.65 4.82 -13.14
N PRO A 36 -6.25 3.89 -13.92
CA PRO A 36 -7.65 4.05 -14.33
C PRO A 36 -8.60 4.04 -13.14
N LEU A 37 -8.35 3.17 -12.15
CA LEU A 37 -9.17 3.09 -10.94
C LEU A 37 -9.09 4.34 -10.07
N THR A 38 -8.06 5.18 -10.21
CA THR A 38 -7.94 6.44 -9.48
C THR A 38 -8.48 7.60 -10.30
N ILE A 39 -8.09 7.72 -11.57
CA ILE A 39 -8.40 8.89 -12.41
C ILE A 39 -9.87 8.93 -12.76
N VAL A 40 -10.48 7.80 -13.15
CA VAL A 40 -11.88 7.78 -13.59
C VAL A 40 -12.84 8.20 -12.46
N PRO A 41 -12.71 7.67 -11.23
CA PRO A 41 -13.55 8.14 -10.12
C PRO A 41 -13.30 9.61 -9.74
N VAL A 42 -12.05 10.07 -9.76
CA VAL A 42 -11.74 11.49 -9.46
C VAL A 42 -12.36 12.40 -10.52
N PHE A 43 -12.23 12.06 -11.80
CA PHE A 43 -12.88 12.77 -12.90
C PHE A 43 -14.39 12.85 -12.70
N TRP A 44 -15.04 11.71 -12.43
CA TRP A 44 -16.48 11.65 -12.21
C TRP A 44 -16.92 12.50 -11.01
N LEU A 45 -16.18 12.47 -9.90
CA LEU A 45 -16.47 13.30 -8.72
C LEU A 45 -16.31 14.80 -9.02
N LEU A 46 -15.28 15.20 -9.76
CA LEU A 46 -15.05 16.60 -10.09
C LEU A 46 -16.08 17.17 -11.08
N GLN A 47 -16.60 16.33 -11.99
CA GLN A 47 -17.66 16.73 -12.91
C GLN A 47 -18.95 17.18 -12.20
N LEU A 48 -19.17 16.76 -10.95
CA LEU A 48 -20.33 17.20 -10.16
C LEU A 48 -20.26 18.69 -9.79
N PHE A 49 -19.07 19.30 -9.80
CA PHE A 49 -18.83 20.66 -9.31
C PHE A 49 -18.21 21.58 -10.35
N TYR A 50 -17.49 21.03 -11.33
CA TYR A 50 -16.72 21.80 -12.30
C TYR A 50 -16.90 21.26 -13.73
N ASN A 51 -16.64 22.12 -14.71
CA ASN A 51 -16.49 21.68 -16.09
C ASN A 51 -15.12 21.01 -16.25
N VAL A 52 -15.13 19.68 -16.31
CA VAL A 52 -13.92 18.85 -16.41
C VAL A 52 -13.88 18.15 -17.76
N SER A 53 -12.73 18.22 -18.43
CA SER A 53 -12.42 17.39 -19.59
C SER A 53 -11.17 16.54 -19.32
N LEU A 54 -11.22 15.29 -19.76
CA LEU A 54 -10.13 14.33 -19.61
C LEU A 54 -9.29 14.34 -20.89
N ARG A 55 -7.99 14.64 -20.77
CA ARG A 55 -7.02 14.55 -21.88
C ARG A 55 -6.10 13.36 -21.62
N GLY A 56 -6.53 12.19 -22.07
CA GLY A 56 -5.84 10.92 -21.82
C GLY A 56 -5.87 10.50 -20.34
N MET A 57 -4.99 9.58 -19.95
CA MET A 57 -4.91 9.04 -18.57
C MET A 57 -3.82 9.73 -17.74
N GLU A 58 -3.44 10.95 -18.11
CA GLU A 58 -2.30 11.67 -17.54
C GLU A 58 -2.65 13.10 -17.14
N SER A 59 -3.67 13.70 -17.75
CA SER A 59 -4.05 15.09 -17.48
C SER A 59 -5.56 15.30 -17.35
N LEU A 60 -5.92 16.18 -16.43
CA LEU A 60 -7.29 16.66 -16.20
C LEU A 60 -7.33 18.15 -16.49
N SER A 61 -8.26 18.60 -17.34
CA SER A 61 -8.53 20.03 -17.49
C SER A 61 -9.78 20.40 -16.69
N VAL A 62 -9.61 21.24 -15.68
CA VAL A 62 -10.67 21.67 -14.75
C VAL A 62 -10.78 23.18 -14.83
N SER A 63 -11.94 23.70 -15.23
CA SER A 63 -12.19 25.15 -15.32
C SER A 63 -11.14 25.93 -16.13
N GLY A 64 -10.60 25.30 -17.19
CA GLY A 64 -9.57 25.89 -18.06
C GLY A 64 -8.12 25.76 -17.55
N GLN A 65 -7.90 25.22 -16.35
CA GLN A 65 -6.57 24.87 -15.84
C GLN A 65 -6.22 23.42 -16.16
N GLU A 66 -5.01 23.16 -16.64
CA GLU A 66 -4.51 21.81 -16.89
C GLU A 66 -3.72 21.28 -15.69
N ILE A 67 -4.14 20.12 -15.18
CA ILE A 67 -3.56 19.44 -14.02
C ILE A 67 -2.96 18.12 -14.50
N ILE A 68 -1.64 18.02 -14.45
CA ILE A 68 -0.90 16.80 -14.81
C ILE A 68 -0.80 15.91 -13.57
N LEU A 69 -1.28 14.67 -13.66
CA LEU A 69 -1.24 13.70 -12.58
C LEU A 69 0.05 12.90 -12.66
N ALA A 70 0.99 13.18 -11.76
CA ALA A 70 2.23 12.43 -11.61
C ALA A 70 1.98 11.04 -11.01
N ASP A 71 2.94 10.12 -11.18
CA ASP A 71 2.84 8.75 -10.63
C ASP A 71 2.66 8.71 -9.11
N ALA A 72 3.19 9.69 -8.39
CA ALA A 72 2.99 9.85 -6.95
C ALA A 72 1.50 10.05 -6.57
N CYS A 73 0.68 10.59 -7.47
CA CYS A 73 -0.76 10.77 -7.29
C CYS A 73 -1.50 9.42 -7.30
N ILE A 74 -0.97 8.39 -7.97
CA ILE A 74 -1.56 7.05 -8.04
C ILE A 74 -1.22 6.22 -6.79
N ALA A 75 -0.25 6.67 -5.99
CA ALA A 75 0.18 6.04 -4.74
C ALA A 75 0.75 4.61 -4.91
N GLY A 76 1.44 4.33 -6.02
CA GLY A 76 2.01 3.00 -6.33
C GLY A 76 2.89 2.42 -5.20
N SER A 77 3.73 3.26 -4.59
CA SER A 77 4.58 2.87 -3.45
C SER A 77 3.80 2.47 -2.20
N ALA A 78 2.60 3.04 -1.98
CA ALA A 78 1.74 2.70 -0.85
C ALA A 78 1.17 1.29 -0.98
N TYR A 79 0.70 0.91 -2.17
CA TYR A 79 0.25 -0.45 -2.45
C TYR A 79 1.38 -1.47 -2.32
N MET A 80 2.59 -1.10 -2.74
CA MET A 80 3.79 -1.91 -2.57
C MET A 80 4.14 -2.15 -1.10
N LEU A 81 4.12 -1.09 -0.28
CA LEU A 81 4.35 -1.22 1.15
C LEU A 81 3.29 -2.10 1.81
N LEU A 82 2.02 -1.93 1.47
CA LEU A 82 0.93 -2.78 1.95
C LEU A 82 1.12 -4.25 1.53
N PHE A 83 1.54 -4.49 0.29
CA PHE A 83 1.88 -5.83 -0.19
C PHE A 83 3.00 -6.46 0.64
N LEU A 84 4.10 -5.74 0.87
CA LEU A 84 5.23 -6.21 1.67
C LEU A 84 4.82 -6.56 3.11
N LEU A 85 4.04 -5.70 3.76
CA LEU A 85 3.54 -5.97 5.12
C LEU A 85 2.72 -7.26 5.17
N ASN A 86 1.85 -7.49 4.18
CA ASN A 86 1.05 -8.73 4.10
C ASN A 86 1.89 -9.96 3.73
N ALA A 87 2.86 -9.82 2.83
CA ALA A 87 3.74 -10.90 2.40
C ALA A 87 4.71 -11.36 3.51
N LEU A 88 5.20 -10.41 4.31
CA LEU A 88 6.17 -10.70 5.37
C LEU A 88 5.52 -11.18 6.68
N THR A 89 4.21 -10.97 6.85
CA THR A 89 3.50 -11.46 8.04
C THR A 89 3.41 -13.00 8.03
N ARG A 90 3.77 -13.60 9.17
CA ARG A 90 3.80 -15.05 9.37
C ARG A 90 2.38 -15.60 9.62
N GLU A 91 2.18 -16.91 9.40
CA GLU A 91 0.98 -17.66 9.83
C GLU A 91 -0.34 -17.25 9.17
N ILE A 92 -0.27 -16.51 8.06
CA ILE A 92 -1.43 -16.20 7.23
C ILE A 92 -1.49 -17.19 6.06
N THR A 93 -2.65 -17.84 5.89
CA THR A 93 -2.93 -18.67 4.71
C THR A 93 -2.96 -17.84 3.43
N PHE A 94 -2.60 -18.41 2.28
CA PHE A 94 -2.55 -17.68 1.00
C PHE A 94 -3.86 -16.95 0.68
N LYS A 95 -5.01 -17.61 0.86
CA LYS A 95 -6.34 -17.00 0.68
C LYS A 95 -6.55 -15.76 1.54
N ARG A 96 -6.15 -15.81 2.83
CA ARG A 96 -6.25 -14.67 3.74
C ARG A 96 -5.28 -13.54 3.37
N ARG A 97 -4.08 -13.87 2.88
CA ARG A 97 -3.10 -12.86 2.41
C ARG A 97 -3.67 -12.05 1.25
N VAL A 98 -4.25 -12.73 0.27
CA VAL A 98 -4.86 -12.07 -0.89
C VAL A 98 -6.03 -11.19 -0.42
N LEU A 99 -6.91 -11.70 0.45
CA LEU A 99 -8.06 -10.94 0.93
C LEU A 99 -7.67 -9.71 1.77
N LEU A 100 -6.65 -9.82 2.64
CA LEU A 100 -6.08 -8.68 3.37
C LEU A 100 -5.55 -7.62 2.43
N PHE A 101 -4.79 -8.04 1.41
CA PHE A 101 -4.20 -7.14 0.45
C PHE A 101 -5.27 -6.44 -0.38
N LEU A 102 -6.29 -7.16 -0.85
CA LEU A 102 -7.42 -6.58 -1.59
C LEU A 102 -8.21 -5.58 -0.74
N LEU A 103 -8.52 -5.93 0.51
CA LEU A 103 -9.23 -5.04 1.43
C LEU A 103 -8.42 -3.77 1.70
N GLY A 104 -7.14 -3.91 2.03
CA GLY A 104 -6.29 -2.76 2.29
C GLY A 104 -6.06 -1.90 1.04
N SER A 105 -5.96 -2.52 -0.15
CA SER A 105 -5.85 -1.80 -1.42
C SER A 105 -7.12 -1.02 -1.73
N LEU A 106 -8.30 -1.57 -1.42
CA LEU A 106 -9.57 -0.86 -1.56
C LEU A 106 -9.61 0.39 -0.65
N PHE A 107 -9.20 0.26 0.62
CA PHE A 107 -9.14 1.41 1.52
C PHE A 107 -8.13 2.47 1.06
N LEU A 108 -6.95 2.05 0.59
CA LEU A 108 -5.96 2.96 0.03
C LEU A 108 -6.50 3.69 -1.20
N LEU A 109 -7.20 2.97 -2.08
CA LEU A 109 -7.80 3.55 -3.28
C LEU A 109 -8.82 4.64 -2.93
N VAL A 110 -9.73 4.36 -1.99
CA VAL A 110 -10.73 5.33 -1.54
C VAL A 110 -10.07 6.57 -0.95
N LEU A 111 -9.10 6.40 -0.06
CA LEU A 111 -8.37 7.53 0.54
C LEU A 111 -7.57 8.31 -0.51
N ASN A 112 -7.01 7.63 -1.50
CA ASN A 112 -6.27 8.28 -2.58
C ASN A 112 -7.18 9.10 -3.50
N ILE A 113 -8.36 8.58 -3.85
CA ILE A 113 -9.38 9.31 -4.61
C ILE A 113 -9.82 10.56 -3.86
N LEU A 114 -10.12 10.42 -2.56
CA LEU A 114 -10.51 11.56 -1.70
C LEU A 114 -9.39 12.60 -1.60
N ARG A 115 -8.14 12.15 -1.43
CA ARG A 115 -6.96 13.03 -1.41
C ARG A 115 -6.87 13.85 -2.69
N LEU A 116 -6.93 13.21 -3.85
CA LEU A 116 -6.81 13.92 -5.14
C LEU A 116 -7.97 14.87 -5.35
N PHE A 117 -9.20 14.46 -5.04
CA PHE A 117 -10.36 15.33 -5.11
C PHE A 117 -10.15 16.60 -4.27
N ILE A 118 -9.78 16.46 -2.99
CA ILE A 118 -9.55 17.60 -2.08
C ILE A 118 -8.44 18.51 -2.63
N LEU A 119 -7.32 17.95 -3.06
CA LEU A 119 -6.19 18.73 -3.57
C LEU A 119 -6.54 19.49 -4.85
N ILE A 120 -7.26 18.87 -5.79
CA ILE A 120 -7.69 19.52 -7.04
C ILE A 120 -8.68 20.64 -6.73
N VAL A 121 -9.66 20.41 -5.84
CA VAL A 121 -10.60 21.46 -5.41
C VAL A 121 -9.86 22.64 -4.76
N MET A 122 -8.89 22.38 -3.88
CA MET A 122 -8.08 23.44 -3.27
C MET A 122 -7.27 24.22 -4.30
N LEU A 123 -6.70 23.53 -5.29
CA LEU A 123 -5.90 24.14 -6.36
C LEU A 123 -6.74 25.07 -7.23
N VAL A 124 -7.89 24.58 -7.72
CA VAL A 124 -8.79 25.35 -8.61
C VAL A 124 -9.35 26.59 -7.92
N ASN A 125 -9.57 26.54 -6.60
CA ASN A 125 -10.03 27.68 -5.81
C ASN A 125 -8.88 28.59 -5.32
N ASN A 126 -7.64 28.40 -5.80
CA ASN A 126 -6.45 29.16 -5.39
C ASN A 126 -6.24 29.22 -3.86
N SER A 127 -6.52 28.11 -3.17
CA SER A 127 -6.40 28.05 -1.71
C SER A 127 -4.93 28.16 -1.27
N VAL A 128 -4.64 29.10 -0.36
CA VAL A 128 -3.31 29.25 0.26
C VAL A 128 -2.86 28.01 1.04
N ALA A 129 -3.81 27.17 1.47
CA ALA A 129 -3.52 25.94 2.21
C ALA A 129 -3.05 24.78 1.30
N PHE A 130 -3.12 24.93 -0.03
CA PHE A 130 -2.81 23.86 -0.98
C PHE A 130 -1.40 23.29 -0.78
N ASP A 131 -0.38 24.15 -0.72
CA ASP A 131 1.02 23.69 -0.64
C ASP A 131 1.30 22.94 0.67
N PHE A 132 0.78 23.45 1.78
CA PHE A 132 0.88 22.79 3.09
C PHE A 132 0.18 21.42 3.07
N THR A 133 -1.08 21.37 2.63
CA THR A 133 -1.88 20.15 2.61
C THR A 133 -1.29 19.12 1.64
N HIS A 134 -0.81 19.53 0.47
CA HIS A 134 -0.14 18.68 -0.50
C HIS A 134 1.12 18.02 0.09
N LYS A 135 2.00 18.81 0.72
CA LYS A 135 3.21 18.30 1.38
C LYS A 135 2.89 17.39 2.57
N ALA A 136 1.89 17.75 3.38
CA ALA A 136 1.44 16.94 4.50
C ALA A 136 0.92 15.57 4.02
N PHE A 137 0.08 15.55 2.99
CA PHE A 137 -0.39 14.30 2.39
C PHE A 137 0.74 13.45 1.84
N TRP A 138 1.72 14.07 1.20
CA TRP A 138 2.80 13.36 0.54
C TRP A 138 3.82 12.76 1.53
N TYR A 139 4.34 13.57 2.45
CA TYR A 139 5.44 13.13 3.32
C TYR A 139 4.96 12.40 4.58
N PHE A 140 3.81 12.79 5.13
CA PHE A 140 3.38 12.30 6.43
C PHE A 140 2.20 11.34 6.33
N LEU A 141 1.08 11.78 5.76
CA LEU A 141 -0.15 11.00 5.83
C LEU A 141 -0.09 9.71 4.99
N SER A 142 0.63 9.69 3.87
CA SER A 142 0.74 8.47 3.04
C SER A 142 1.26 7.26 3.82
N THR A 143 2.32 7.40 4.61
CA THR A 143 2.87 6.30 5.40
C THR A 143 1.95 5.93 6.55
N VAL A 144 1.41 6.94 7.25
CA VAL A 144 0.48 6.74 8.37
C VAL A 144 -0.77 5.99 7.92
N PHE A 145 -1.34 6.34 6.76
CA PHE A 145 -2.49 5.65 6.20
C PHE A 145 -2.20 4.18 5.89
N VAL A 146 -1.07 3.87 5.24
CA VAL A 146 -0.72 2.47 4.94
C VAL A 146 -0.60 1.65 6.22
N VAL A 147 0.10 2.17 7.23
CA VAL A 147 0.29 1.48 8.52
C VAL A 147 -1.06 1.31 9.24
N ALA A 148 -1.89 2.36 9.29
CA ALA A 148 -3.20 2.31 9.92
C ALA A 148 -4.14 1.30 9.23
N ILE A 149 -4.19 1.30 7.90
CA ILE A 149 -4.98 0.36 7.10
C ILE A 149 -4.51 -1.07 7.32
N TRP A 150 -3.19 -1.28 7.39
CA TRP A 150 -2.63 -2.59 7.67
C TRP A 150 -3.03 -3.08 9.07
N PHE A 151 -2.88 -2.25 10.12
CA PHE A 151 -3.31 -2.60 11.49
C PHE A 151 -4.81 -2.89 11.56
N PHE A 152 -5.63 -2.07 10.88
CA PHE A 152 -7.06 -2.28 10.79
C PHE A 152 -7.40 -3.62 10.13
N SER A 153 -6.72 -3.96 9.04
CA SER A 153 -6.89 -5.22 8.32
C SER A 153 -6.49 -6.41 9.21
N VAL A 154 -5.35 -6.35 9.88
CA VAL A 154 -4.88 -7.37 10.84
C VAL A 154 -5.90 -7.59 11.96
N LYS A 155 -6.52 -6.52 12.47
CA LYS A 155 -7.56 -6.60 13.50
C LYS A 155 -8.83 -7.28 12.99
N ILE A 156 -9.29 -6.97 11.77
CA ILE A 156 -10.46 -7.62 11.15
C ILE A 156 -10.23 -9.13 11.00
N PHE A 157 -9.05 -9.52 10.51
CA PHE A 157 -8.73 -10.92 10.24
C PHE A 157 -8.19 -11.68 11.47
N LYS A 158 -8.17 -11.03 12.64
CA LYS A 158 -7.69 -11.58 13.91
C LYS A 158 -6.28 -12.20 13.80
N ILE A 159 -5.38 -11.51 13.11
CA ILE A 159 -4.01 -11.97 12.92
C ILE A 159 -3.18 -11.50 14.10
N GLY A 160 -2.64 -12.45 14.88
CA GLY A 160 -1.78 -12.15 16.03
C GLY A 160 -0.30 -11.93 15.68
N ALA A 161 0.08 -12.18 14.43
CA ALA A 161 1.45 -12.06 13.96
C ALA A 161 1.74 -10.66 13.40
N ILE A 162 2.93 -10.14 13.71
CA ILE A 162 3.44 -8.87 13.21
C ILE A 162 4.65 -9.19 12.32
N PRO A 163 4.76 -8.59 11.11
CA PRO A 163 5.89 -8.82 10.22
C PRO A 163 7.19 -8.47 10.94
N PHE A 164 8.26 -9.22 10.64
CA PHE A 164 9.57 -9.14 11.30
C PHE A 164 9.58 -9.56 12.78
N TYR A 165 8.77 -8.93 13.63
CA TYR A 165 8.77 -9.18 15.07
C TYR A 165 8.42 -10.64 15.41
N SER A 166 7.35 -11.18 14.81
CA SER A 166 6.94 -12.57 15.06
C SER A 166 7.97 -13.58 14.56
N ASP A 167 8.73 -13.27 13.51
CA ASP A 167 9.79 -14.15 13.00
C ASP A 167 11.00 -14.17 13.93
N ILE A 168 11.45 -13.00 14.39
CA ILE A 168 12.56 -12.88 15.34
C ILE A 168 12.22 -13.62 16.63
N LYS A 169 11.03 -13.36 17.18
CA LYS A 169 10.54 -14.05 18.39
C LYS A 169 10.54 -15.57 18.21
N PHE A 170 10.03 -16.05 17.08
CA PHE A 170 9.98 -17.47 16.76
C PHE A 170 11.39 -18.11 16.68
N LEU A 171 12.35 -17.45 16.05
CA LEU A 171 13.73 -17.93 15.95
C LEU A 171 14.43 -18.02 17.32
N ILE A 172 14.24 -17.02 18.17
CA ILE A 172 14.79 -17.00 19.53
C ILE A 172 14.23 -18.17 20.35
N GLU A 173 12.91 -18.37 20.33
CA GLU A 173 12.24 -19.46 21.03
C GLU A 173 12.71 -20.83 20.56
N GLN A 174 12.94 -20.99 19.25
CA GLN A 174 13.43 -22.25 18.70
C GLN A 174 14.88 -22.55 19.11
N LYS A 175 15.76 -21.55 19.10
CA LYS A 175 17.15 -21.70 19.58
C LYS A 175 17.19 -22.13 21.05
N ARG A 176 16.34 -21.52 21.89
CA ARG A 176 16.21 -21.88 23.31
C ARG A 176 15.77 -23.33 23.49
N LYS A 177 14.75 -23.79 22.77
CA LYS A 177 14.27 -25.19 22.84
C LYS A 177 15.35 -26.21 22.46
N ARG A 178 16.11 -25.94 21.39
CA ARG A 178 17.24 -26.81 20.97
C ARG A 178 18.34 -26.89 22.04
N SER A 179 18.68 -25.76 22.67
CA SER A 179 19.69 -25.73 23.74
C SER A 179 19.29 -26.49 25.01
N LEU A 180 17.99 -26.60 25.29
CA LEU A 180 17.47 -27.37 26.42
C LEU A 180 17.47 -28.87 26.12
N GLN A 181 17.13 -29.27 24.89
CA GLN A 181 17.16 -30.67 24.46
C GLN A 181 18.57 -31.26 24.39
N GLN A 182 19.59 -30.44 24.19
CA GLN A 182 21.00 -30.88 24.23
C GLN A 182 21.57 -31.04 25.65
N LYS A 183 20.84 -30.59 26.68
CA LYS A 183 21.25 -30.68 28.09
C LYS A 183 20.59 -31.85 28.84
N ILE A 184 19.67 -32.56 28.20
CA ILE A 184 18.99 -33.77 28.70
C ILE A 184 19.57 -34.96 27.94
#